data_AF-A0A822J1L3-F1
#
_entry.id   AF-A0A822J1L3-F1
#
_cell.length_a   1.000
_cell.length_b   1.000
_cell.length_c   1.000
_cell.angle_alpha   90.00
_cell.angle_beta   90.00
_cell.angle_gamma   90.00
#
_symmetry.space_group_name_H-M   'P 1'
#
loop_
_entity.id
_entity.type
_entity.pdbx_description
1 polymer ?
#
loop_
_entity_poly.entity_id
_entity_poly.type
_entity_poly.pdbx_seq_one_letter_code
_entity_poly.pdbx_strand_id
1 'polypeptide(L)' 'MNIILLGPPGAGKGTQAKKIQEYYSLPHISTGDILRENINNNTGLGIKAKSYMSRGELVPDE' A
#
# COMPACT_ATOMS: atom_id res chain seq x y z
N MET A 1 -2.67 -18.42 6.60
CA MET A 1 -1.31 -17.94 6.90
C MET A 1 -1.29 -16.45 6.68
N ASN A 2 -0.79 -15.66 7.63
CA ASN A 2 -0.76 -14.20 7.54
C ASN A 2 0.71 -13.75 7.50
N ILE A 3 1.10 -12.98 6.48
CA ILE A 3 2.48 -12.56 6.25
C ILE A 3 2.53 -11.04 6.22
N ILE A 4 3.46 -10.45 6.99
CA ILE A 4 3.78 -9.03 6.94
C ILE A 4 5.16 -8.88 6.28
N LEU A 5 5.24 -8.09 5.21
CA LEU A 5 6.50 -7.78 4.54
C LEU A 5 6.98 -6.38 4.95
N LEU A 6 8.11 -6.34 5.66
CA LEU A 6 8.75 -5.11 6.14
C LEU A 6 10.03 -4.81 5.35
N GLY A 7 10.35 -3.52 5.22
CA GLY A 7 11.55 -3.06 4.54
C GLY A 7 11.40 -1.63 3.98
N PRO A 8 12.51 -0.96 3.64
CA PRO A 8 12.47 0.42 3.18
C PRO A 8 11.74 0.58 1.82
N PRO A 9 11.37 1.81 1.43
CA PRO A 9 10.93 2.12 0.07
C PRO A 9 11.96 1.63 -0.95
N GLY A 10 11.50 1.06 -2.06
CA GLY A 10 12.40 0.52 -3.09
C GLY A 10 13.03 -0.86 -2.81
N ALA A 11 12.86 -1.44 -1.61
CA ALA A 11 13.43 -2.75 -1.25
C ALA A 11 12.82 -3.97 -1.99
N GLY A 12 11.90 -3.77 -2.93
CA GLY A 12 11.28 -4.86 -3.71
C GLY A 12 10.17 -5.63 -2.99
N LYS A 13 9.59 -5.09 -1.91
CA LYS A 13 8.49 -5.72 -1.15
C LYS A 13 7.32 -6.15 -2.05
N GLY A 14 6.85 -5.26 -2.93
CA GLY A 14 5.74 -5.58 -3.84
C GLY A 14 6.08 -6.71 -4.82
N THR A 15 7.33 -6.76 -5.30
CA THR A 15 7.82 -7.86 -6.15
C THR A 15 7.78 -9.19 -5.41
N GLN A 16 8.20 -9.21 -4.14
CA GLN A 16 8.15 -10.43 -3.32
C GLN A 16 6.71 -10.81 -2.93
N ALA A 17 5.87 -9.82 -2.61
CA ALA A 17 4.47 -10.04 -2.29
C ALA A 17 3.72 -10.74 -3.42
N LYS A 18 3.98 -10.34 -4.68
CA LYS A 18 3.39 -10.99 -5.87
C LYS A 18 3.78 -12.46 -5.98
N LYS A 19 5.06 -12.79 -5.75
CA LYS A 19 5.53 -14.19 -5.77
C LYS A 19 4.90 -15.03 -4.66
N ILE A 20 4.76 -14.46 -3.47
CA ILE A 20 4.11 -15.12 -2.31
C ILE A 20 2.62 -15.36 -2.60
N GLN A 21 1.93 -14.35 -3.16
CA GLN A 21 0.53 -14.48 -3.59
C GLN A 21 0.37 -15.64 -4.58
N GLU A 22 1.20 -15.71 -5.62
CA GLU A 22 1.12 -16.77 -6.64
C GLU A 22 1.42 -18.15 -6.07
N TYR A 23 2.48 -18.27 -5.26
CA TYR A 23 2.92 -19.56 -4.70
C TYR A 23 1.94 -20.14 -3.67
N TYR A 24 1.41 -19.28 -2.78
CA TYR A 24 0.53 -19.71 -1.69
C TYR A 24 -0.96 -19.46 -1.98
N SER A 25 -1.32 -18.91 -3.15
CA SER A 25 -2.69 -18.48 -3.48
C SER A 25 -3.29 -17.56 -2.40
N LEU A 26 -2.51 -16.60 -1.91
CA LEU A 26 -2.91 -15.65 -0.87
C LEU A 26 -3.24 -14.27 -1.47
N PRO A 27 -4.24 -13.54 -0.96
CA PRO A 27 -4.49 -12.17 -1.39
C PRO A 27 -3.35 -11.24 -0.95
N HIS A 28 -2.95 -10.33 -1.84
CA HIS A 28 -2.02 -9.26 -1.51
C HIS A 28 -2.79 -8.02 -1.04
N ILE A 29 -2.49 -7.57 0.18
CA ILE A 29 -3.05 -6.33 0.75
C ILE A 29 -1.92 -5.33 0.90
N SER A 30 -2.06 -4.17 0.26
CA SER A 30 -1.07 -3.09 0.24
C SER A 30 -1.76 -1.77 0.54
N THR A 31 -1.48 -1.21 1.72
CA THR A 31 -2.00 0.12 2.12
C THR A 31 -1.62 1.20 1.12
N GLY A 32 -0.41 1.13 0.58
CA GLY A 32 0.05 2.05 -0.45
C GLY A 32 -0.78 1.98 -1.74
N ASP A 33 -1.17 0.79 -2.19
CA ASP A 33 -1.99 0.63 -3.39
C ASP A 33 -3.45 1.06 -3.14
N ILE A 34 -4.02 0.69 -1.98
CA ILE A 34 -5.37 1.11 -1.55
C ILE A 34 -5.47 2.64 -1.46
N LEU A 35 -4.48 3.31 -0.88
CA LEU A 35 -4.45 4.77 -0.77
C LEU A 35 -4.31 5.42 -2.15
N ARG A 36 -3.44 4.91 -3.03
CA ARG A 36 -3.29 5.41 -4.41
C ARG A 36 -4.58 5.25 -5.21
N GLU A 37 -5.29 4.13 -5.07
CA GLU A 37 -6.58 3.91 -5.72
C GLU A 37 -7.61 4.95 -5.25
N ASN A 38 -7.71 5.19 -3.94
CA ASN A 38 -8.59 6.22 -3.39
C ASN A 38 -8.27 7.62 -3.91
N ILE A 39 -6.98 7.95 -4.07
CA ILE A 39 -6.52 9.21 -4.67
C ILE A 39 -6.98 9.31 -6.13
N ASN A 40 -6.78 8.25 -6.92
CA ASN A 40 -7.17 8.21 -8.33
C ASN A 40 -8.69 8.34 -8.51
N ASN A 41 -9.46 7.75 -7.60
CA ASN A 41 -10.92 7.80 -7.59
C ASN A 41 -11.49 9.07 -6.93
N ASN A 42 -10.65 10.01 -6.49
CA ASN A 42 -11.04 11.26 -5.82
C ASN A 42 -12.00 11.05 -4.64
N THR A 43 -11.82 9.97 -3.87
CA THR A 43 -12.65 9.72 -2.69
C THR A 43 -12.32 10.72 -1.58
N GLY A 44 -13.21 10.89 -0.61
CA GLY A 44 -12.92 11.74 0.56
C GLY A 44 -11.65 11.31 1.30
N LEU A 45 -11.42 10.00 1.41
CA LEU A 45 -10.18 9.43 1.95
C LEU A 45 -8.97 9.77 1.05
N GLY A 46 -9.12 9.61 -0.26
CA GLY A 46 -8.08 9.92 -1.24
C GLY A 46 -7.63 11.36 -1.21
N ILE A 47 -8.56 12.31 -1.10
CA ILE A 47 -8.25 13.75 -1.00
C ILE A 47 -7.42 14.05 0.25
N LYS A 48 -7.82 13.50 1.41
CA LYS A 48 -7.05 13.65 2.66
C LYS A 48 -5.67 13.02 2.53
N ALA A 49 -5.59 11.76 2.09
CA ALA A 49 -4.35 11.01 1.94
C ALA A 49 -3.36 11.67 0.98
N LYS A 50 -3.85 12.24 -0.13
CA LYS A 50 -3.03 12.94 -1.13
C LYS A 50 -2.18 14.05 -0.51
N SER A 51 -2.73 14.78 0.46
CA SER A 51 -2.03 15.89 1.10
C SER A 51 -0.78 15.44 1.87
N TYR A 52 -0.85 14.31 2.59
CA TYR A 52 0.28 13.75 3.34
C TYR A 52 1.27 13.06 2.40
N MET A 53 0.77 12.24 1.49
CA MET A 53 1.60 11.47 0.56
C MET A 53 2.43 12.36 -0.37
N SER A 54 1.91 13.52 -0.79
CA SER A 54 2.66 14.46 -1.63
C SER A 54 3.83 15.13 -0.89
N ARG A 55 3.79 15.19 0.45
CA ARG A 55 4.87 15.67 1.30
C ARG A 55 5.84 14.57 1.74
N GLY A 56 5.59 13.32 1.35
CA GLY A 56 6.36 12.16 1.82
C GLY A 56 6.08 11.80 3.29
N GLU A 57 4.99 12.32 3.86
CA GLU A 57 4.57 12.03 5.23
C GLU A 57 3.72 10.75 5.27
N LEU A 58 3.65 10.14 6.46
CA LEU A 58 2.73 9.05 6.71
C LEU A 58 1.30 9.60 6.80
N VAL A 59 0.36 8.89 6.16
CA VAL A 59 -1.06 9.13 6.39
C VAL A 59 -1.37 8.68 7.83
N PRO A 60 -2.01 9.52 8.66
CA PRO A 60 -2.39 9.13 10.02
C PRO A 60 -3.28 7.88 10.05
N ASP A 61 -3.25 7.15 11.16
CA ASP A 61 -4.07 5.96 11.37
C ASP A 61 -5.56 6.27 11.65
N GLU A 62 -5.89 7.55 11.89
CA GLU A 62 -7.22 8.07 12.28
C GLU A 62 -8.13 8.45 11.09
#